data_AF-A0A932VBG1-F1
#
_entry.id   AF-A0A932VBG1-F1
#
_cell.length_a   1.000
_cell.length_b   1.000
_cell.length_c   1.000
_cell.angle_alpha   90.00
_cell.angle_beta   90.00
_cell.angle_gamma   90.00
#
_symmetry.space_group_name_H-M   'P 1'
#
loop_
_entity.id
_entity.type
_entity.pdbx_description
1 polymer ?
#
loop_
_entity_poly.entity_id
_entity_poly.type
_entity_poly.pdbx_seq_one_letter_code
_entity_poly.pdbx_strand_id
1 'polypeptide(L)'
;MSQFDSVFAELRRLQSRLKVSANRLWSLRSQISSAYFNEHQESDFLPRRLIQLKIQEQIKFDQCLSQLNFVISTRLDSAFIVFSSEEDVKTVAEIRRTIRYIRNAFAGELHLGGAFAQLSLPASSLS
;
A
#
# COMPACT_ATOMS: atom_id res chain seq x y z
N MET A 1 -25.42 -4.66 0.99
CA MET A 1 -23.96 -4.42 0.88
C MET A 1 -23.28 -5.76 0.95
N SER A 2 -22.56 -6.13 -0.11
CA SER A 2 -21.83 -7.39 -0.15
C SER A 2 -20.58 -7.29 0.73
N GLN A 3 -20.06 -8.44 1.17
CA GLN A 3 -18.75 -8.52 1.83
C GLN A 3 -17.65 -7.88 0.95
N PHE A 4 -17.74 -8.02 -0.36
CA PHE A 4 -16.80 -7.43 -1.32
C PHE A 4 -16.86 -5.91 -1.36
N ASP A 5 -18.05 -5.31 -1.30
CA ASP A 5 -18.19 -3.84 -1.29
C ASP A 5 -17.45 -3.24 -0.08
N SER A 6 -17.53 -3.92 1.07
CA SER A 6 -16.85 -3.50 2.30
C SER A 6 -15.33 -3.61 2.18
N VAL A 7 -14.82 -4.71 1.64
CA VAL A 7 -13.39 -4.94 1.39
C VAL A 7 -12.87 -3.93 0.37
N PHE A 8 -13.64 -3.66 -0.68
CA PHE A 8 -13.26 -2.72 -1.72
C PHE A 8 -13.23 -1.27 -1.22
N ALA A 9 -14.20 -0.87 -0.41
CA ALA A 9 -14.19 0.43 0.27
C ALA A 9 -12.97 0.58 1.20
N GLU A 10 -12.63 -0.47 1.94
CA GLU A 10 -11.44 -0.51 2.80
C GLU A 10 -10.14 -0.38 1.99
N LEU A 11 -10.03 -1.11 0.88
CA LEU A 11 -8.88 -1.03 -0.03
C LEU A 11 -8.73 0.35 -0.68
N ARG A 12 -9.83 0.98 -1.11
CA ARG A 12 -9.80 2.37 -1.63
C ARG A 12 -9.34 3.36 -0.54
N ARG A 13 -9.80 3.17 0.70
CA ARG A 13 -9.35 3.99 1.84
C ARG A 13 -7.85 3.81 2.11
N LEU A 14 -7.36 2.58 2.10
CA LEU A 14 -5.93 2.28 2.28
C LEU A 14 -5.08 2.84 1.14
N GLN A 15 -5.53 2.70 -0.12
CA GLN A 15 -4.87 3.30 -1.27
C GLN A 15 -4.73 4.82 -1.12
N SER A 16 -5.80 5.51 -0.72
CA SER A 16 -5.77 6.96 -0.49
C SER A 16 -4.77 7.34 0.61
N ARG A 17 -4.79 6.62 1.75
CA ARG A 17 -3.86 6.85 2.87
C ARG A 17 -2.40 6.60 2.47
N LEU A 18 -2.12 5.49 1.77
CA LEU A 18 -0.78 5.17 1.25
C LEU A 18 -0.27 6.26 0.31
N LYS A 19 -1.12 6.73 -0.61
CA LYS A 19 -0.78 7.81 -1.55
C LYS A 19 -0.44 9.11 -0.81
N VAL A 20 -1.25 9.52 0.16
CA VAL A 20 -0.99 10.72 0.97
C VAL A 20 0.33 10.59 1.73
N SER A 21 0.54 9.44 2.36
CA SER A 21 1.73 9.21 3.18
C SER A 21 3.01 9.15 2.33
N ALA A 22 2.97 8.49 1.17
CA ALA A 22 4.09 8.49 0.23
C ALA A 22 4.43 9.89 -0.31
N ASN A 23 3.41 10.69 -0.66
CA ASN A 23 3.63 12.06 -1.11
C ASN A 23 4.28 12.91 -0.01
N ARG A 24 3.90 12.70 1.26
CA ARG A 24 4.52 13.37 2.41
C ARG A 24 5.96 12.92 2.61
N LEU A 25 6.25 11.63 2.52
CA LEU A 25 7.61 11.10 2.57
C LEU A 25 8.49 11.71 1.48
N TRP A 26 7.97 11.80 0.25
CA TRP A 26 8.68 12.46 -0.86
C TRP A 26 8.96 13.94 -0.57
N SER A 27 7.96 14.68 -0.10
CA SER A 27 8.11 16.08 0.28
C SER A 27 9.14 16.28 1.39
N LEU A 28 9.12 15.44 2.43
CA LEU A 28 10.09 15.46 3.52
C LEU A 28 11.51 15.14 3.02
N ARG A 29 11.68 14.16 2.12
CA ARG A 29 12.98 13.88 1.49
C ARG A 29 13.50 15.10 0.73
N SER A 30 12.65 15.75 -0.06
CA SER A 30 13.01 16.96 -0.80
C SER A 30 13.41 18.12 0.13
N GLN A 31 12.65 18.34 1.21
CA GLN A 31 12.96 19.38 2.20
C GLN A 31 14.26 19.10 2.95
N ILE A 32 14.56 17.85 3.30
CA ILE A 32 15.83 17.46 3.92
C ILE A 32 16.99 17.76 2.97
N SER A 33 16.88 17.32 1.71
CA SER A 33 17.91 17.60 0.70
C SER A 33 18.10 19.11 0.50
N SER A 34 17.02 19.89 0.46
CA SER A 34 17.11 21.35 0.37
C SER A 34 17.75 21.99 1.61
N ALA A 35 17.49 21.47 2.81
CA ALA A 35 18.10 21.98 4.02
C ALA A 35 19.63 21.78 3.99
N TYR A 36 20.08 20.58 3.58
CA TYR A 36 21.52 20.31 3.43
C TYR A 36 22.16 21.11 2.29
N PHE A 37 21.43 21.34 1.19
CA PHE A 37 21.90 22.21 0.12
C PHE A 37 22.11 23.66 0.60
N ASN A 38 21.28 24.13 1.52
CA ASN A 38 21.41 25.45 2.16
C ASN A 38 22.39 25.45 3.35
N GLU A 39 23.35 24.52 3.36
CA GLU A 39 24.44 24.44 4.34
C GLU A 39 24.00 24.23 5.79
N HIS A 40 22.75 23.82 6.04
CA HIS A 40 22.36 23.37 7.37
C HIS A 40 23.12 22.10 7.74
N GLN A 41 23.54 22.01 8.99
CA GLN A 41 24.19 20.81 9.52
C GLN A 41 23.18 19.83 10.09
N GLU A 42 23.54 18.55 10.16
CA GLU A 42 22.68 17.53 10.75
C GLU A 42 22.36 17.80 12.23
N SER A 43 23.24 18.52 12.94
CA SER A 43 23.00 18.97 14.32
C SER A 43 21.95 20.07 14.43
N ASP A 44 21.64 20.77 13.34
CA ASP A 44 20.73 21.90 13.34
C ASP A 44 19.31 21.46 13.66
N PHE A 45 18.52 22.38 14.23
CA PHE A 45 17.14 22.09 14.59
C PHE A 45 16.30 21.59 13.40
N LEU A 46 16.44 22.23 12.23
CA LEU A 46 15.59 21.98 11.07
C LEU A 46 15.80 20.58 10.46
N PRO A 47 17.01 20.15 10.05
CA PRO A 47 17.23 18.79 9.55
C PRO A 47 16.81 17.71 10.54
N ARG A 48 17.15 17.84 11.83
CA ARG A 48 16.71 16.88 12.86
C ARG A 48 15.20 16.77 12.93
N ARG A 49 14.50 17.91 12.90
CA ARG A 49 13.04 17.94 12.93
C ARG A 49 12.44 17.26 11.69
N LEU A 50 12.98 17.53 10.51
CA LEU A 50 12.52 16.91 9.26
C LEU A 50 12.78 15.40 9.24
N ILE A 51 13.92 14.93 9.76
CA ILE A 51 14.22 13.50 9.91
C ILE A 51 13.22 12.83 10.86
N GLN A 52 12.93 13.45 12.02
CA GLN A 52 11.92 12.92 12.94
C GLN A 52 10.53 12.81 12.28
N LEU A 53 10.11 13.84 11.53
CA LEU A 53 8.85 13.82 10.79
C LEU A 53 8.85 12.71 9.71
N LYS A 54 9.97 12.51 9.02
CA LYS A 54 10.13 11.41 8.04
C LYS A 54 9.97 10.06 8.72
N ILE A 55 10.58 9.83 9.88
CA ILE A 55 10.44 8.58 10.64
C ILE A 55 8.97 8.36 11.05
N GLN A 56 8.30 9.39 11.57
CA GLN A 56 6.90 9.28 11.95
C GLN A 56 5.99 8.97 10.76
N GLU A 57 6.25 9.58 9.60
CA GLU A 57 5.47 9.31 8.40
C GLU A 57 5.77 7.92 7.82
N GLN A 58 7.01 7.44 7.93
CA GLN A 58 7.38 6.07 7.55
C GLN A 58 6.62 5.04 8.38
N ILE A 59 6.54 5.24 9.70
CA ILE A 59 5.75 4.35 10.59
C ILE A 59 4.28 4.29 10.14
N LYS A 60 3.67 5.43 9.77
CA LYS A 60 2.29 5.45 9.27
C LYS A 60 2.15 4.72 7.94
N PHE A 61 3.13 4.88 7.05
CA PHE A 61 3.16 4.19 5.77
C PHE A 61 3.23 2.67 5.96
N ASP A 62 4.14 2.21 6.82
CA ASP A 62 4.34 0.79 7.14
C ASP A 62 3.10 0.17 7.82
N GLN A 63 2.42 0.94 8.69
CA GLN A 63 1.13 0.54 9.27
C GLN A 63 0.05 0.39 8.20
N CYS A 64 -0.02 1.30 7.22
CA CYS A 64 -0.98 1.18 6.12
C CYS A 64 -0.67 -0.02 5.21
N LEU A 65 0.61 -0.32 4.97
CA LEU A 65 1.03 -1.53 4.24
C LEU A 65 0.69 -2.80 5.02
N SER A 66 0.91 -2.81 6.34
CA SER A 66 0.55 -3.95 7.19
C SER A 66 -0.96 -4.19 7.19
N GLN A 67 -1.76 -3.12 7.26
CA GLN A 67 -3.22 -3.21 7.12
C GLN A 67 -3.64 -3.73 5.75
N LEU A 68 -2.99 -3.29 4.67
CA LEU A 68 -3.23 -3.79 3.32
C LEU A 68 -2.93 -5.29 3.23
N ASN A 69 -1.78 -5.73 3.73
CA ASN A 69 -1.39 -7.14 3.74
C ASN A 69 -2.36 -7.98 4.59
N PHE A 70 -2.84 -7.44 5.71
CA PHE A 70 -3.86 -8.09 6.54
C PHE A 70 -5.18 -8.24 5.79
N VAL A 71 -5.69 -7.18 5.15
CA VAL A 71 -6.93 -7.24 4.36
C VAL A 71 -6.81 -8.27 3.23
N ILE A 72 -5.68 -8.29 2.53
CA ILE A 72 -5.44 -9.29 1.47
C ILE A 72 -5.41 -10.71 2.07
N SER A 73 -4.59 -10.96 3.08
CA SER A 73 -4.42 -12.30 3.67
C SER A 73 -5.62 -12.84 4.46
N THR A 74 -6.52 -11.98 4.94
CA THR A 74 -7.69 -12.44 5.73
C THR A 74 -8.99 -12.42 4.96
N ARG A 75 -9.14 -11.50 3.99
CA ARG A 75 -10.39 -11.32 3.23
C ARG A 75 -10.29 -11.85 1.81
N LEU A 76 -9.09 -11.97 1.25
CA LEU A 76 -8.88 -12.44 -0.12
C LEU A 76 -8.21 -13.82 -0.19
N ASP A 77 -7.45 -14.23 0.83
CA ASP A 77 -6.83 -15.57 0.94
C ASP A 77 -7.75 -16.64 1.55
N SER A 78 -8.98 -16.31 1.95
CA SER A 78 -9.94 -17.35 2.35
C SER A 78 -10.33 -18.15 1.10
N ALA A 79 -9.93 -19.42 1.04
CA ALA A 79 -10.09 -20.34 -0.10
C ALA A 79 -11.52 -20.55 -0.64
N PHE A 80 -12.52 -19.88 -0.07
CA PHE A 80 -13.93 -19.97 -0.47
C PHE A 80 -14.52 -18.58 -0.69
N ILE A 81 -13.99 -17.86 -1.68
CA ILE A 81 -14.68 -16.69 -2.21
C ILE A 81 -15.72 -17.19 -3.21
N VAL A 82 -16.95 -17.40 -2.73
CA VAL A 82 -18.08 -17.74 -3.59
C VAL A 82 -18.56 -16.48 -4.31
N PHE A 83 -18.21 -16.36 -5.59
CA PHE A 83 -18.73 -15.31 -6.47
C PHE A 83 -20.24 -15.53 -6.64
N SER A 84 -21.03 -14.62 -6.08
CA SER A 84 -22.49 -14.73 -6.05
C SER A 84 -23.13 -13.97 -7.22
N SER A 85 -22.35 -13.12 -7.91
CA SER A 85 -22.81 -12.25 -8.98
C SER A 85 -21.70 -11.87 -9.96
N GLU A 86 -22.07 -11.41 -11.17
CA GLU A 86 -21.14 -10.82 -12.14
C GLU A 86 -20.47 -9.53 -11.59
N GLU A 87 -21.15 -8.86 -10.66
CA GLU A 87 -20.67 -7.65 -9.99
C GLU A 87 -19.51 -7.95 -9.02
N ASP A 88 -19.52 -9.12 -8.37
CA ASP A 88 -18.40 -9.58 -7.53
C ASP A 88 -17.12 -9.79 -8.37
N VAL A 89 -17.27 -10.33 -9.59
CA VAL A 89 -16.15 -10.54 -10.52
C VAL A 89 -15.54 -9.21 -10.95
N LYS A 90 -16.37 -8.22 -11.28
CA LYS A 90 -15.93 -6.85 -11.61
C LYS A 90 -15.20 -6.21 -10.41
N THR A 91 -15.75 -6.37 -9.21
CA THR A 91 -15.17 -5.82 -7.98
C THR A 91 -13.79 -6.43 -7.70
N VAL A 92 -13.61 -7.75 -7.86
CA VAL A 92 -12.30 -8.40 -7.70
C VAL A 92 -11.29 -7.95 -8.75
N ALA A 93 -11.72 -7.73 -9.99
CA ALA A 93 -10.86 -7.17 -11.04
C ALA A 93 -10.36 -5.76 -10.66
N GLU A 94 -11.23 -4.92 -10.10
CA GLU A 94 -10.87 -3.57 -9.61
C GLU A 94 -9.93 -3.62 -8.39
N ILE A 95 -10.16 -4.55 -7.46
CA ILE A 95 -9.28 -4.83 -6.33
C ILE A 95 -7.87 -5.17 -6.84
N ARG A 96 -7.77 -6.12 -7.78
CA ARG A 96 -6.50 -6.56 -8.36
C ARG A 96 -5.77 -5.42 -9.05
N ARG A 97 -6.49 -4.56 -9.77
CA ARG A 97 -5.94 -3.36 -10.43
C ARG A 97 -5.40 -2.36 -9.41
N THR A 98 -6.12 -2.14 -8.31
CA THR A 98 -5.71 -1.25 -7.21
C THR A 98 -4.45 -1.75 -6.52
N ILE A 99 -4.38 -3.05 -6.18
CA ILE A 99 -3.19 -3.67 -5.59
C ILE A 99 -1.99 -3.53 -6.55
N ARG A 100 -2.19 -3.79 -7.85
CA ARG A 100 -1.14 -3.64 -8.86
C ARG A 100 -0.65 -2.19 -8.97
N TYR A 101 -1.55 -1.22 -8.91
CA TYR A 101 -1.19 0.20 -8.92
C TYR A 101 -0.35 0.57 -7.68
N ILE A 102 -0.80 0.17 -6.49
CA ILE A 102 -0.06 0.39 -5.24
C ILE A 102 1.34 -0.22 -5.38
N ARG A 103 1.44 -1.49 -5.80
CA ARG A 103 2.74 -2.15 -5.98
C ARG A 103 3.63 -1.39 -6.95
N ASN A 104 3.16 -1.04 -8.13
CA ASN A 104 3.98 -0.38 -9.14
C ASN A 104 4.37 1.05 -8.73
N ALA A 105 3.51 1.76 -8.01
CA ALA A 105 3.81 3.08 -7.46
C ALA A 105 4.90 3.03 -6.38
N PHE A 106 5.07 1.88 -5.70
CA PHE A 106 6.00 1.70 -4.59
C PHE A 106 7.04 0.59 -4.82
N ALA A 107 7.17 0.08 -6.06
CA ALA A 107 8.02 -1.06 -6.40
C ALA A 107 9.52 -0.78 -6.26
N GLY A 108 9.91 0.50 -6.16
CA GLY A 108 11.27 0.89 -5.84
C GLY A 108 11.68 0.59 -4.39
N GLU A 109 10.76 0.21 -3.49
CA GLU A 109 11.07 0.11 -2.06
C GLU A 109 10.68 -1.21 -1.34
N LEU A 110 9.89 -2.16 -1.88
CA LEU A 110 9.62 -3.42 -1.14
C LEU A 110 9.20 -4.64 -1.99
N HIS A 111 9.72 -5.81 -1.60
CA HIS A 111 9.42 -7.15 -2.13
C HIS A 111 8.02 -7.65 -1.73
N LEU A 112 6.99 -7.28 -2.50
CA LEU A 112 5.62 -7.81 -2.39
C LEU A 112 5.38 -9.07 -3.27
N GLY A 113 6.42 -9.86 -3.52
CA GLY A 113 6.39 -10.96 -4.50
C GLY A 113 5.59 -12.20 -4.08
N GLY A 114 5.50 -12.50 -2.78
CA GLY A 114 4.98 -13.78 -2.28
C GLY A 114 3.48 -13.99 -2.48
N ALA A 115 2.65 -12.98 -2.21
CA ALA A 115 1.19 -13.10 -2.32
C ALA A 115 0.70 -13.15 -3.78
N PHE A 116 1.49 -12.66 -4.73
CA PHE A 116 1.12 -12.66 -6.15
C PHE A 116 1.19 -14.05 -6.78
N ALA A 117 2.13 -14.90 -6.37
CA ALA A 117 2.27 -16.25 -6.91
C ALA A 117 0.98 -17.06 -6.75
N GLN A 118 0.23 -16.80 -5.69
CA GLN A 118 -1.01 -17.51 -5.35
C GLN A 118 -2.22 -16.94 -6.13
N LEU A 119 -2.25 -15.64 -6.42
CA LEU A 119 -3.32 -14.99 -7.20
C LEU A 119 -3.14 -15.09 -8.73
N SER A 120 -1.98 -15.54 -9.20
CA SER A 120 -1.68 -15.76 -10.62
C SER A 120 -1.78 -17.21 -11.07
N LEU A 121 -2.07 -18.15 -10.16
CA LEU A 121 -2.31 -19.54 -10.56
C LEU A 121 -3.64 -19.63 -11.31
N PRO A 122 -3.67 -20.20 -12.52
CA PRO A 122 -4.92 -20.53 -13.18
C PRO A 122 -5.64 -21.59 -12.36
N ALA A 123 -6.97 -21.49 -12.24
CA ALA A 123 -7.84 -22.41 -11.49
C ALA A 123 -7.85 -23.87 -12.00
N SER A 124 -6.87 -24.26 -12.82
CA SER A 124 -6.80 -25.53 -13.55
C SER A 124 -5.60 -26.41 -13.16
N SER A 125 -4.94 -26.17 -12.03
CA SER A 125 -3.84 -27.02 -11.52
C SER A 125 -4.17 -27.79 -10.24
N LEU A 126 -5.46 -28.00 -9.94
CA LEU A 126 -5.90 -28.96 -8.93
C LEU A 126 -6.58 -30.13 -9.66
N SER A 127 -5.76 -31.06 -10.12
CA SER A 127 -6.15 -32.42 -10.53
C SER A 127 -5.61 -33.41 -9.51
#